data_AF-A0A519DFC6-F1
#
_entry.id   AF-A0A519DFC6-F1
#
_cell.length_a   1.000
_cell.length_b   1.000
_cell.length_c   1.000
_cell.angle_alpha   90.00
_cell.angle_beta   90.00
_cell.angle_gamma   90.00
#
_symmetry.space_group_name_H-M   'P 1'
#
loop_
_entity.id
_entity.type
_entity.pdbx_description
1 polymer ?
#
loop_
_entity_poly.entity_id
_entity_poly.type
_entity_poly.pdbx_seq_one_letter_code
_entity_poly.pdbx_strand_id
1 'polypeptide(L)' 'CGSVRCGGFGDFIDVVIDIEGRPWIALSHNIYNTEAIIGTLVTGPALRGPLEPLPELPLGGPDTLKM' A
#
# COMPACT_ATOMS: atom_id res chain seq x y z
N CYS A 1 -0.33 6.55 -21.03
CA CYS A 1 -0.14 6.48 -19.56
C CYS A 1 1.32 6.09 -19.31
N GLY A 2 2.14 6.98 -18.74
CA GLY A 2 3.59 6.75 -18.58
C GLY A 2 4.49 7.96 -18.86
N SER A 3 4.01 8.95 -19.64
CA SER A 3 4.71 10.22 -19.90
C SER A 3 4.11 11.42 -19.16
N VAL A 4 2.78 11.44 -18.97
CA VAL A 4 2.08 12.38 -18.10
C VAL A 4 1.33 11.56 -17.04
N ARG A 5 1.63 11.83 -15.77
CA ARG A 5 1.07 11.15 -14.59
C ARG A 5 -0.08 12.00 -14.06
N CYS A 6 -1.28 11.43 -14.05
CA CYS A 6 -2.52 12.17 -13.80
C CYS A 6 -3.14 11.89 -12.42
N GLY A 7 -2.37 11.39 -11.44
CA GLY A 7 -2.90 11.06 -10.11
C GLY A 7 -3.74 9.78 -10.10
N GLY A 8 -3.40 8.81 -10.97
CA GLY A 8 -4.14 7.56 -11.14
C GLY A 8 -3.42 6.35 -10.53
N PHE A 9 -4.05 5.18 -10.54
CA PHE A 9 -3.48 3.93 -10.02
C PHE A 9 -2.11 3.52 -10.63
N GLY A 10 -1.69 4.15 -11.74
CA GLY A 10 -0.35 4.01 -12.32
C GLY A 10 0.75 4.81 -11.60
N ASP A 11 0.43 5.54 -10.52
CA ASP A 11 1.38 6.25 -9.65
C ASP A 11 1.83 5.39 -8.45
N PHE A 12 1.34 4.15 -8.35
CA PHE A 12 1.90 3.13 -7.46
C PHE A 12 2.96 2.35 -8.23
N ILE A 13 4.24 2.50 -7.85
CA ILE A 13 5.36 1.84 -8.56
C ILE A 13 5.69 0.48 -7.97
N ASP A 14 5.28 0.20 -6.72
CA ASP A 14 5.68 -1.02 -6.05
C ASP A 14 4.53 -1.71 -5.33
N VAL A 15 4.40 -3.02 -5.58
CA VAL A 15 3.51 -3.95 -4.88
C VAL A 15 4.37 -5.08 -4.35
N VAL A 16 4.48 -5.17 -3.03
CA VAL A 16 5.31 -6.18 -2.36
C VAL A 16 4.43 -7.04 -1.46
N ILE A 17 4.68 -8.35 -1.44
CA ILE A 17 4.08 -9.27 -0.48
C ILE A 17 5.08 -9.46 0.66
N ASP A 18 4.70 -9.11 1.89
CA ASP A 18 5.56 -9.24 3.06
C ASP A 18 5.77 -10.70 3.49
N ILE A 19 6.42 -10.89 4.64
CA ILE A 19 6.71 -12.23 5.19
C ILE A 19 5.46 -12.98 5.64
N GLU A 20 4.41 -12.27 6.07
CA GLU A 20 3.13 -12.83 6.50
C GLU A 20 2.20 -13.09 5.31
N GLY A 21 2.56 -12.60 4.12
CA GLY A 21 1.74 -12.76 2.92
C GLY A 21 0.79 -11.58 2.67
N ARG A 22 0.93 -10.46 3.39
CA ARG A 22 0.10 -9.27 3.16
C ARG A 22 0.65 -8.44 1.99
N PRO A 23 -0.22 -7.99 1.06
CA PRO A 23 0.19 -7.08 0.00
C PRO A 23 0.35 -5.65 0.54
N TRP A 24 1.45 -5.00 0.16
CA TRP A 24 1.77 -3.61 0.44
C TRP A 24 1.95 -2.87 -0.87
N ILE A 25 1.37 -1.69 -0.96
CA ILE A 25 1.40 -0.85 -2.16
C ILE A 25 2.03 0.48 -1.79
N ALA A 26 3.13 0.84 -2.44
CA ALA A 26 3.83 2.10 -2.20
C ALA A 26 3.53 3.11 -3.30
N LEU A 27 3.16 4.33 -2.90
CA LEU A 27 2.99 5.45 -3.81
C LEU A 27 4.37 5.98 -4.23
N SER A 28 4.58 6.11 -5.53
CA SER A 28 5.88 6.49 -6.08
C SER A 28 6.15 7.99 -6.08
N HIS A 29 5.10 8.79 -5.90
CA HIS A 29 5.17 10.23 -6.02
C HIS A 29 4.28 10.87 -4.95
N ASN A 30 4.91 11.40 -3.90
CA ASN A 30 4.26 12.33 -2.97
C ASN A 30 4.68 13.75 -3.37
N ILE A 31 3.71 14.64 -3.60
CA ILE A 31 3.95 16.06 -3.94
C ILE A 31 4.74 16.81 -2.86
N TYR A 32 4.75 16.29 -1.62
CA TYR A 32 5.50 16.84 -0.50
C TYR A 32 6.91 16.24 -0.37
N ASN A 33 7.25 15.21 -1.15
CA ASN A 33 8.58 14.63 -1.37
C ASN A 33 9.42 14.24 -0.12
N THR A 34 8.86 14.35 1.08
CA THR A 34 9.52 14.03 2.36
C THR A 34 8.97 12.79 3.04
N GLU A 35 7.81 12.28 2.59
CA GLU A 35 7.09 11.19 3.24
C GLU A 35 6.62 10.14 2.23
N ALA A 36 6.83 8.87 2.55
CA ALA A 36 6.30 7.76 1.78
C ALA A 36 4.85 7.49 2.19
N ILE A 37 3.96 7.38 1.19
CA ILE A 37 2.58 6.92 1.39
C ILE A 37 2.55 5.44 1.02
N ILE A 38 2.14 4.61 1.98
CA ILE A 38 2.04 3.16 1.81
C ILE A 38 0.62 2.74 2.19
N GLY A 39 0.03 1.86 1.38
CA GLY A 39 -1.26 1.25 1.63
C GLY A 39 -1.18 -0.27 1.75
N THR A 40 -2.14 -0.86 2.44
CA THR A 40 -2.34 -2.31 2.52
C THR A 40 -3.82 -2.64 2.71
N LEU A 41 -4.17 -3.93 2.69
CA LEU A 41 -5.51 -4.40 2.99
C LEU A 41 -5.67 -4.60 4.49
N VAL A 42 -6.76 -4.06 5.03
CA VAL A 42 -7.12 -4.17 6.46
C VAL A 42 -7.55 -5.60 6.80
N THR A 43 -8.36 -6.21 5.93
CA THR A 43 -8.77 -7.62 6.00
C THR A 43 -8.39 -8.34 4.70
N GLY A 44 -8.16 -9.65 4.79
CA GLY A 44 -7.87 -10.49 3.63
C GLY A 44 -7.08 -11.75 3.97
N PRO A 45 -6.95 -12.66 3.00
CA PRO A 45 -6.15 -13.86 3.18
C PRO A 45 -4.65 -13.58 3.03
N ALA A 46 -3.81 -14.45 3.61
CA ALA A 46 -2.39 -14.50 3.31
C ALA A 46 -2.17 -14.91 1.85
N LEU A 47 -1.37 -14.15 1.11
CA LEU A 47 -0.98 -14.44 -0.27
C LEU A 47 0.32 -15.28 -0.36
N ARG A 48 0.83 -15.71 0.80
CA ARG A 48 1.98 -16.60 0.94
C ARG A 48 1.64 -17.68 1.97
N GLY A 49 1.97 -18.93 1.67
CA GLY A 49 1.74 -20.05 2.58
C GLY A 49 0.27 -20.53 2.54
N PRO A 50 -0.26 -21.05 3.68
CA PRO A 50 -1.63 -21.50 3.78
C PRO A 50 -2.64 -20.39 3.47
N LEU A 51 -3.74 -20.72 2.81
CA LEU A 51 -4.82 -19.77 2.52
C LEU A 51 -5.67 -19.55 3.78
N GLU A 52 -5.26 -18.59 4.60
CA GLU A 52 -5.94 -18.25 5.86
C GLU A 52 -6.08 -16.73 6.05
N PRO A 53 -7.09 -16.26 6.82
CA PRO A 53 -7.24 -14.84 7.12
C PRO A 53 -6.06 -14.32 7.94
N LEU A 54 -5.53 -13.16 7.56
CA LEU A 54 -4.55 -12.44 8.38
C LEU A 54 -5.25 -11.65 9.50
N PRO A 55 -4.54 -11.36 10.61
CA PRO A 55 -5.05 -10.45 11.64
C PRO A 55 -5.49 -9.11 11.05
N GLU A 56 -6.60 -8.59 11.53
CA GLU A 56 -7.13 -7.30 11.07
C GLU A 56 -6.20 -6.15 11.52
N LEU A 57 -5.91 -5.23 10.60
CA LEU A 57 -5.16 -4.01 10.90
C LEU A 57 -6.11 -2.84 11.17
N PRO A 58 -5.68 -1.82 11.93
CA PRO A 58 -6.43 -0.57 12.02
C PRO A 58 -6.64 0.08 10.64
N LEU A 59 -7.76 0.77 10.45
CA LEU A 59 -8.00 1.56 9.24
C LEU A 59 -6.92 2.64 9.09
N GLY A 60 -6.34 2.70 7.89
CA GLY A 60 -5.46 3.80 7.49
C GLY A 60 -6.25 5.06 7.08
N GLY A 61 -5.53 6.13 6.75
CA GLY A 61 -6.11 7.38 6.26
C GLY A 61 -5.28 8.61 6.63
N PRO A 62 -5.83 9.83 6.44
CA PRO A 62 -5.17 11.07 6.82
C PRO A 62 -4.65 11.07 8.26
N ASP A 63 -5.37 10.43 9.18
CA ASP A 63 -5.00 10.33 10.59
C ASP A 63 -3.74 9.48 10.85
N THR A 64 -3.34 8.65 9.88
CA THR A 64 -2.12 7.82 9.95
C THR A 64 -0.90 8.47 9.30
N LEU A 65 -1.08 9.61 8.62
CA LEU A 65 0.02 10.39 8.07
C LEU A 65 0.62 11.24 9.20
N LYS A 66 1.94 11.21 9.35
CA LYS A 66 2.62 12.16 10.24
C LYS A 66 2.56 13.53 9.54
N MET A 67 2.27 14.59 10.29
CA MET A 67 2.37 15.98 9.81
C MET A 67 3.76 16.54 10.10
#